data_AF-A0A4Q8L3B0-F1
#
_entry.id   AF-A0A4Q8L3B0-F1
#
_cell.length_a   1.000
_cell.length_b   1.000
_cell.length_c   1.000
_cell.angle_alpha   90.00
_cell.angle_beta   90.00
_cell.angle_gamma   90.00
#
_symmetry.space_group_name_H-M   'P 1'
#
loop_
_entity.id
_entity.type
_entity.pdbx_description
1 polymer ?
#
loop_
_entity_poly.entity_id
_entity_poly.type
_entity_poly.pdbx_seq_one_letter_code
_entity_poly.pdbx_strand_id
1 'polypeptide(L)'
;MLQFFLINFKNPILKFKLEPIFEQIQKEFQNLTVELKWNQPMFIMNGTFIIGFSVAKNHISITPEAVTMAIFTNDIKAANYEATNNLFKIV
;
A
#
# COMPACT_ATOMS: atom_id res chain seq x y z
N MET A 1 -9.24 9.02 7.64
CA MET A 1 -9.38 8.16 6.45
C MET A 1 -8.82 6.76 6.68
N LEU A 2 -7.53 6.60 7.01
CA LEU A 2 -6.95 5.27 7.28
C LEU A 2 -7.62 4.52 8.44
N GLN A 3 -7.84 5.20 9.58
CA GLN A 3 -8.50 4.59 10.73
C GLN A 3 -9.93 4.09 10.39
N PHE A 4 -10.70 4.87 9.63
CA PHE A 4 -12.01 4.45 9.16
C PHE A 4 -11.94 3.20 8.26
N PHE A 5 -10.96 3.14 7.36
CA PHE A 5 -10.71 1.96 6.54
C PHE A 5 -10.32 0.74 7.38
N LEU A 6 -9.44 0.90 8.37
CA LEU A 6 -8.98 -0.16 9.28
C LEU A 6 -10.06 -0.67 10.25
N ILE A 7 -10.99 0.18 10.68
CA ILE A 7 -12.13 -0.20 11.53
C ILE A 7 -13.10 -1.12 10.77
N ASN A 8 -13.31 -0.85 9.47
CA ASN A 8 -14.20 -1.65 8.61
C ASN A 8 -13.51 -2.87 7.98
N PHE A 9 -12.26 -3.13 8.37
CA PHE A 9 -11.43 -4.17 7.79
C PHE A 9 -11.81 -5.56 8.32
N LYS A 10 -12.22 -6.46 7.43
CA LYS A 10 -12.78 -7.77 7.81
C LYS A 10 -11.74 -8.84 8.17
N ASN A 11 -10.58 -8.83 7.52
CA ASN A 11 -9.56 -9.86 7.72
C ASN A 11 -8.54 -9.41 8.79
N PRO A 12 -8.56 -9.96 10.02
CA PRO A 12 -7.69 -9.48 11.10
C PRO A 12 -6.20 -9.74 10.82
N ILE A 13 -5.85 -10.78 10.06
CA ILE A 13 -4.46 -11.11 9.71
C ILE A 13 -3.90 -10.07 8.77
N LEU A 14 -4.63 -9.73 7.71
CA LEU A 14 -4.18 -8.70 6.76
C LEU A 14 -4.22 -7.31 7.42
N LYS A 15 -5.18 -7.04 8.32
CA LYS A 15 -5.19 -5.80 9.11
C LYS A 15 -3.91 -5.64 9.93
N PHE A 16 -3.51 -6.70 10.65
CA PHE A 16 -2.30 -6.70 11.47
C PHE A 16 -1.03 -6.42 10.66
N LYS A 17 -0.98 -6.83 9.39
CA LYS A 17 0.14 -6.51 8.49
C LYS A 17 0.09 -5.08 7.98
N LEU A 18 -1.10 -4.55 7.70
CA LEU A 18 -1.28 -3.27 7.01
C LEU A 18 -1.19 -2.05 7.94
N GLU A 19 -1.74 -2.17 9.16
CA GLU A 19 -1.75 -1.11 10.15
C GLU A 19 -0.35 -0.54 10.47
N PRO A 20 0.68 -1.34 10.79
CA PRO A 20 2.02 -0.81 11.06
C PRO A 20 2.66 -0.16 9.83
N ILE A 21 2.36 -0.62 8.62
CA ILE A 21 2.85 0.00 7.38
C ILE A 21 2.30 1.42 7.27
N PHE A 22 1.01 1.61 7.53
CA PHE A 22 0.38 2.93 7.52
C PHE A 22 0.93 3.86 8.59
N GLU A 23 1.10 3.36 9.82
CA GLU A 23 1.69 4.14 10.92
C GLU A 23 3.10 4.59 10.58
N GLN A 24 3.92 3.70 10.01
CA GLN A 24 5.29 4.02 9.62
C GLN A 24 5.32 5.08 8.50
N ILE A 25 4.51 4.92 7.45
CA ILE A 25 4.44 5.90 6.37
C ILE A 25 4.01 7.28 6.89
N GLN A 26 2.99 7.34 7.76
CA GLN A 26 2.53 8.62 8.32
C GLN A 26 3.56 9.26 9.25
N LYS A 27 4.35 8.45 9.97
CA LYS A 27 5.41 8.93 10.86
C LYS A 27 6.59 9.49 10.07
N GLU A 28 7.02 8.79 9.02
CA GLU A 28 8.21 9.15 8.24
C GLU A 28 7.93 10.24 7.20
N PHE A 29 6.76 10.20 6.57
CA PHE A 29 6.41 11.08 5.45
C PHE A 29 5.22 11.97 5.80
N GLN A 30 5.45 12.93 6.70
CA GLN A 30 4.43 13.86 7.20
C GLN A 30 3.79 14.73 6.11
N ASN A 31 4.44 14.83 4.96
CA ASN A 31 4.03 15.65 3.82
C ASN A 31 3.03 14.92 2.93
N LEU A 32 2.85 13.60 3.11
CA LEU A 32 1.89 12.82 2.35
C LEU A 32 0.48 13.04 2.90
N THR A 33 -0.43 13.35 1.99
CA THR A 33 -1.86 13.29 2.29
C THR A 33 -2.40 11.91 1.93
N VAL A 34 -3.50 11.53 2.57
CA VAL A 34 -4.20 10.27 2.28
C VAL A 34 -5.51 10.58 1.61
N GLU A 35 -5.79 9.92 0.50
CA GLU A 35 -7.10 9.89 -0.15
C GLU A 35 -7.67 8.46 -0.10
N LEU A 36 -8.99 8.33 0.04
CA LEU A 36 -9.67 7.05 -0.04
C LEU A 36 -10.54 7.01 -1.30
N LYS A 37 -10.05 6.34 -2.35
CA LYS A 37 -10.77 6.19 -3.63
C LYS A 37 -11.12 4.72 -3.84
N TRP A 38 -12.37 4.41 -4.17
CA TRP A 38 -12.85 3.02 -4.35
C TRP A 38 -12.50 2.08 -3.19
N ASN A 39 -12.56 2.59 -1.95
CA ASN A 39 -12.14 1.89 -0.74
C ASN A 39 -10.67 1.44 -0.73
N GLN A 40 -9.80 2.15 -1.44
CA GLN A 40 -8.35 1.94 -1.47
C GLN A 40 -7.64 3.17 -0.91
N PRO A 41 -6.86 3.02 0.17
CA PRO A 41 -5.99 4.09 0.64
C PRO A 41 -4.91 4.42 -0.39
N MET A 42 -4.78 5.70 -0.72
CA MET A 42 -3.75 6.22 -1.60
C MET A 42 -3.01 7.35 -0.88
N PHE A 43 -1.69 7.30 -0.89
CA PHE A 43 -0.84 8.38 -0.41
C PHE A 43 -0.45 9.28 -1.58
N ILE A 44 -0.64 10.58 -1.39
CA ILE A 44 -0.53 11.61 -2.40
C ILE A 44 0.46 12.67 -1.90
N MET A 45 1.32 13.18 -2.78
CA MET A 45 2.20 14.30 -2.48
C MET A 45 1.88 15.44 -3.45
N ASN A 46 1.42 16.59 -2.93
CA ASN A 46 1.09 17.77 -3.73
C ASN A 46 0.18 17.46 -4.95
N GLY A 47 -0.85 16.63 -4.75
CA GLY A 47 -1.78 16.22 -5.81
C GLY A 47 -1.29 15.10 -6.74
N THR A 48 -0.05 14.61 -6.55
CA THR A 48 0.52 13.51 -7.34
C THR A 48 0.39 12.18 -6.59
N PHE A 49 -0.03 11.13 -7.30
CA PHE A 49 -0.12 9.78 -6.75
C PHE A 49 1.28 9.21 -6.46
N ILE A 50 1.47 8.65 -5.27
CA ILE A 50 2.76 8.04 -4.87
C ILE A 50 2.60 6.54 -4.70
N ILE A 51 1.66 6.10 -3.86
CA ILE A 51 1.47 4.68 -3.54
C ILE A 51 0.03 4.40 -3.08
N GLY A 52 -0.53 3.30 -3.57
CA GLY A 52 -1.88 2.84 -3.26
C GLY A 52 -1.90 1.43 -2.67
N PHE A 53 -2.93 1.16 -1.87
CA PHE A 53 -3.11 -0.10 -1.17
C PHE A 53 -4.49 -0.66 -1.47
N SER A 54 -4.54 -1.91 -1.93
CA SER A 54 -5.80 -2.62 -2.11
C SER A 54 -5.73 -3.99 -1.44
N VAL A 55 -6.89 -4.49 -1.03
CA VAL A 55 -6.99 -5.70 -0.22
C VAL A 55 -7.84 -6.71 -0.96
N ALA A 56 -7.23 -7.85 -1.28
CA ALA A 56 -7.93 -9.03 -1.75
C ALA A 56 -8.19 -9.99 -0.58
N LYS A 57 -8.90 -11.08 -0.83
CA LYS A 57 -9.24 -12.08 0.20
C LYS A 57 -8.01 -12.60 0.97
N ASN A 58 -6.91 -12.83 0.24
CA ASN A 58 -5.74 -13.55 0.74
C ASN A 58 -4.45 -12.71 0.74
N HIS A 59 -4.47 -11.47 0.24
CA HIS A 59 -3.26 -10.65 0.14
C HIS A 59 -3.59 -9.17 0.08
N ILE A 60 -2.59 -8.35 0.37
CA ILE A 60 -2.59 -6.90 0.16
C ILE A 60 -1.78 -6.63 -1.10
N SER A 61 -2.33 -5.89 -2.05
CA SER A 61 -1.56 -5.38 -3.19
C SER A 61 -1.06 -3.97 -2.89
N ILE A 62 0.23 -3.76 -3.13
CA ILE A 62 0.94 -2.50 -2.97
C ILE A 62 1.27 -1.99 -4.36
N THR A 63 0.72 -0.83 -4.70
CA THR A 63 0.75 -0.25 -6.05
C THR A 63 1.44 1.11 -5.99
N PRO A 64 2.78 1.18 -6.12
CA PRO A 64 3.46 2.46 -6.32
C PRO A 64 3.32 2.90 -7.79
N GLU A 65 3.90 4.05 -8.13
CA GLU A 65 4.03 4.45 -9.54
C GLU A 65 4.78 3.39 -10.37
N ALA A 66 4.44 3.27 -11.66
CA ALA A 66 5.00 2.23 -12.54
C ALA A 66 6.52 2.31 -12.68
N VAL A 67 7.09 3.52 -12.68
CA VAL A 67 8.55 3.73 -12.73
C VAL A 67 9.21 3.18 -11.45
N THR A 68 8.58 3.38 -10.29
CA THR A 68 9.04 2.81 -9.02
C THR A 68 9.01 1.28 -9.06
N MET A 69 7.93 0.68 -9.58
CA MET A 69 7.91 -0.77 -9.79
C MET A 69 9.04 -1.25 -10.70
N ALA A 70 9.31 -0.56 -11.81
CA ALA A 70 10.37 -0.94 -12.73
C ALA A 70 11.76 -0.91 -12.06
N ILE A 71 12.02 0.07 -11.19
CA ILE A 71 13.27 0.19 -10.43
C ILE A 71 13.41 -0.95 -9.42
N PHE A 72 12.36 -1.24 -8.63
CA PHE A 72 12.44 -2.15 -7.49
C PHE A 72 12.01 -3.60 -7.79
N THR A 73 11.62 -3.93 -9.03
CA THR A 73 11.11 -5.28 -9.38
C THR A 73 12.09 -6.40 -8.99
N ASN A 74 13.39 -6.19 -9.18
CA ASN A 74 14.38 -7.21 -8.86
C ASN A 74 14.52 -7.41 -7.35
N ASP A 75 14.51 -6.33 -6.57
CA ASP A 75 14.60 -6.37 -5.10
C ASP A 75 13.36 -7.02 -4.50
N ILE A 76 12.18 -6.69 -5.04
CA ILE A 76 10.89 -7.28 -4.62
C ILE A 76 10.90 -8.80 -4.86
N LYS A 77 11.39 -9.24 -6.03
CA LYS A 77 11.53 -10.67 -6.35
C LYS A 77 12.58 -11.35 -5.47
N ALA A 78 13.72 -10.70 -5.21
CA ALA A 78 14.75 -11.22 -4.32
C ALA A 78 14.26 -11.37 -2.87
N ALA A 79 13.33 -10.53 -2.45
CA ALA A 79 12.60 -10.64 -1.18
C ALA A 79 11.47 -11.68 -1.19
N ASN A 80 11.35 -12.49 -2.26
CA ASN A 80 10.34 -13.54 -2.45
C ASN A 80 8.88 -13.05 -2.50
N TYR A 81 8.65 -11.81 -2.94
CA TYR A 81 7.29 -11.32 -3.19
C TYR A 81 6.87 -11.53 -4.65
N GLU A 82 5.58 -11.82 -4.84
CA GLU A 82 4.97 -11.79 -6.17
C GLU A 82 4.84 -10.33 -6.64
N ALA A 83 5.31 -10.06 -7.86
CA ALA A 83 5.24 -8.74 -8.48
C ALA A 83 4.74 -8.83 -9.93
N THR A 84 4.06 -7.76 -10.35
CA THR A 84 3.69 -7.46 -11.73
C THR A 84 4.34 -6.13 -12.14
N ASN A 85 4.05 -5.62 -13.34
CA ASN A 85 4.60 -4.33 -13.77
C ASN A 85 4.12 -3.14 -12.91
N ASN A 86 2.99 -3.27 -12.20
CA ASN A 86 2.35 -2.13 -11.51
C ASN A 86 2.18 -2.32 -10.00
N LEU A 87 2.34 -3.54 -9.49
CA LEU A 87 2.13 -3.83 -8.07
C LEU A 87 2.91 -5.04 -7.62
N PHE A 88 3.08 -5.17 -6.30
CA PHE A 88 3.51 -6.39 -5.64
C PHE A 88 2.55 -6.77 -4.52
N LYS A 89 2.61 -8.01 -4.06
CA LYS A 89 1.67 -8.56 -3.08
C LYS A 89 2.35 -8.94 -1.77
N ILE A 90 1.69 -8.64 -0.67
CA ILE A 90 1.98 -9.15 0.68
C ILE A 90 0.88 -10.15 1.03
N VAL A 91 1.25 -11.41 1.19
CA VAL A 91 0.35 -12.52 1.59
C VAL A 91 0.44 -12.72 3.08
#